data_AF-A0A0E0BF56-F1
#
_entry.id   AF-A0A0E0BF56-F1
#
_cell.length_a   1.000
_cell.length_b   1.000
_cell.length_c   1.000
_cell.angle_alpha   90.00
_cell.angle_beta   90.00
_cell.angle_gamma   90.00
#
_symmetry.space_group_name_H-M   'P 1'
#
loop_
_entity.id
_entity.type
_entity.pdbx_description
1 polymer ?
#
loop_
_entity_poly.entity_id
_entity_poly.type
_entity_poly.pdbx_seq_one_letter_code
_entity_poly.pdbx_strand_id
1 'polypeptide(L)'
;MSPASSSQEDDIFSWVGIIMYLPTSDARQRKEITEEFFNYRSKTQTNLWDGYSAYEHWAKIEVPKDKDELAELQARLRKRFPVDAYNKARMELDPNKVLSNAKLEKLFPVTEVQHEK
;
A
#
# COMPACT_ATOMS: atom_id res chain seq x y z
N MET A 1 7.67 -8.98 5.54
CA MET A 1 7.16 -7.74 4.91
C MET A 1 7.54 -7.62 3.43
N SER A 2 7.97 -8.68 2.73
CA SER A 2 8.24 -8.60 1.29
C SER A 2 6.97 -8.94 0.51
N PRO A 3 6.59 -8.22 -0.56
CA PRO A 3 5.52 -8.64 -1.46
C PRO A 3 5.89 -9.94 -2.20
N ALA A 4 7.19 -10.22 -2.32
CA ALA A 4 7.76 -11.45 -2.83
C ALA A 4 8.35 -12.32 -1.70
N SER A 5 7.56 -12.58 -0.65
CA SER A 5 7.90 -13.61 0.34
C SER A 5 6.81 -14.67 0.40
N SER A 6 7.24 -15.93 0.47
CA SER A 6 6.41 -17.09 0.75
C SER A 6 7.11 -17.98 1.78
N SER A 7 6.35 -18.87 2.41
CA SER A 7 6.88 -19.97 3.21
C SER A 7 7.38 -21.13 2.34
N GLN A 8 6.99 -21.18 1.06
CA GLN A 8 7.45 -22.19 0.11
C GLN A 8 8.62 -21.62 -0.70
N GLU A 9 9.69 -22.40 -0.83
CA GLU A 9 10.93 -21.97 -1.48
C GLU A 9 10.78 -21.84 -3.01
N ASP A 10 9.95 -22.70 -3.61
CA ASP A 10 9.74 -22.75 -5.07
C ASP A 10 8.67 -21.77 -5.58
N ASP A 11 8.06 -20.97 -4.69
CA ASP A 11 7.04 -20.01 -5.10
C ASP A 11 7.65 -18.90 -5.95
N ILE A 12 7.05 -18.67 -7.13
CA ILE A 12 7.43 -17.60 -8.05
C ILE A 12 6.51 -16.39 -7.92
N PHE A 13 7.05 -15.22 -8.22
CA PHE A 13 6.31 -13.96 -8.20
C PHE A 13 6.36 -13.29 -9.57
N SER A 14 5.21 -12.75 -10.00
CA SER A 14 5.09 -11.98 -11.24
C SER A 14 4.78 -10.53 -10.93
N TRP A 15 5.55 -9.61 -11.52
CA TRP A 15 5.40 -8.17 -11.32
C TRP A 15 4.69 -7.54 -12.51
N VAL A 16 3.46 -7.09 -12.31
CA VAL A 16 2.67 -6.40 -13.33
C VAL A 16 2.55 -4.93 -12.98
N GLY A 17 3.13 -4.06 -13.80
CA GLY A 17 3.09 -2.61 -13.64
C GLY A 17 2.30 -1.96 -14.76
N ILE A 18 1.26 -1.19 -14.40
CA ILE A 18 0.56 -0.33 -15.35
C ILE A 18 1.18 1.05 -15.28
N ILE A 19 1.67 1.55 -16.41
CA ILE A 19 2.35 2.85 -16.49
C ILE A 19 1.46 3.81 -17.28
N MET A 20 1.11 4.92 -16.64
CA MET A 20 0.43 6.03 -17.29
C MET A 20 1.44 6.96 -17.95
N TYR A 21 1.21 7.29 -19.21
CA TYR A 21 1.92 8.37 -19.90
C TYR A 21 1.18 9.68 -19.73
N LEU A 22 1.93 10.78 -19.60
CA LEU A 22 1.39 12.14 -19.57
C LEU A 22 1.89 12.89 -20.81
N PRO A 23 1.28 12.67 -22.00
CA PRO A 23 1.80 13.11 -23.29
C PRO A 23 1.63 14.61 -23.57
N THR A 24 1.01 15.35 -22.65
CA THR A 24 0.62 16.75 -22.80
C THR A 24 1.15 17.55 -21.62
N SER A 25 1.48 18.83 -21.82
CA SER A 25 1.84 19.75 -20.71
C SER A 25 0.63 20.47 -20.12
N ASP A 26 -0.55 20.32 -20.74
CA ASP A 26 -1.78 20.93 -20.24
C ASP A 26 -2.22 20.31 -18.91
N ALA A 27 -2.41 21.15 -17.90
CA ALA A 27 -2.69 20.71 -16.53
C ALA A 27 -4.05 20.01 -16.41
N ARG A 28 -5.06 20.45 -17.18
CA ARG A 28 -6.40 19.88 -17.13
C ARG A 28 -6.40 18.49 -17.74
N GLN A 29 -5.81 18.33 -18.92
CA GLN A 29 -5.67 17.02 -19.57
C GLN A 29 -4.84 16.05 -18.70
N ARG A 30 -3.75 16.51 -18.08
CA ARG A 30 -2.97 15.68 -17.13
C ARG A 30 -3.82 15.19 -15.97
N LYS A 31 -4.67 16.06 -15.41
CA LYS A 31 -5.59 15.69 -14.33
C LYS A 31 -6.59 14.63 -14.79
N GLU A 32 -7.26 14.85 -15.92
CA GLU A 32 -8.24 13.91 -16.49
C GLU A 32 -7.62 12.53 -16.77
N ILE A 33 -6.42 12.48 -17.36
CA ILE A 33 -5.69 11.22 -17.60
C ILE A 33 -5.33 10.53 -16.27
N THR A 34 -4.89 11.30 -15.27
CA THR A 34 -4.53 10.76 -13.95
C THR A 34 -5.73 10.17 -13.23
N GLU A 35 -6.87 10.85 -13.29
CA GLU A 35 -8.13 10.37 -12.71
C GLU A 35 -8.60 9.07 -13.37
N GLU A 36 -8.55 8.97 -14.71
CA GLU A 36 -8.89 7.73 -15.40
C GLU A 36 -7.90 6.59 -15.14
N PHE A 37 -6.61 6.88 -14.95
CA PHE A 37 -5.65 5.88 -14.51
C PHE A 37 -6.01 5.30 -13.13
N PHE A 38 -6.39 6.15 -12.17
CA PHE A 38 -6.81 5.69 -10.85
C PHE A 38 -8.17 4.95 -10.90
N ASN A 39 -9.08 5.37 -11.77
CA ASN A 39 -10.33 4.64 -12.04
C ASN A 39 -10.04 3.22 -12.57
N TYR A 40 -9.13 3.08 -13.54
CA TYR A 40 -8.71 1.77 -14.04
C TYR A 40 -8.03 0.93 -12.95
N ARG A 41 -7.12 1.52 -12.16
CA ARG A 41 -6.49 0.85 -11.01
C ARG A 41 -7.54 0.30 -10.06
N SER A 42 -8.54 1.11 -9.67
CA SER A 42 -9.64 0.69 -8.79
C SER A 42 -10.38 -0.51 -9.37
N LYS A 43 -10.74 -0.47 -10.67
CA LYS A 43 -11.38 -1.61 -11.36
C LYS A 43 -10.53 -2.88 -11.32
N THR A 44 -9.20 -2.79 -11.48
CA THR A 44 -8.35 -3.98 -11.36
C THR A 44 -8.29 -4.51 -9.94
N GLN A 45 -8.25 -3.63 -8.94
CA GLN A 45 -8.26 -3.99 -7.53
C GLN A 45 -9.55 -4.74 -7.16
N THR A 46 -10.71 -4.23 -7.57
CA THR A 46 -12.02 -4.83 -7.27
C THR A 46 -12.28 -6.12 -8.04
N ASN A 47 -11.90 -6.18 -9.32
CA ASN A 47 -12.33 -7.28 -10.20
C ASN A 47 -11.28 -8.39 -10.40
N LEU A 48 -9.99 -8.12 -10.17
CA LEU A 48 -8.91 -9.06 -10.52
C LEU A 48 -8.07 -9.47 -9.31
N TRP A 49 -7.70 -8.55 -8.42
CA TRP A 49 -6.61 -8.80 -7.47
C TRP A 49 -6.89 -9.96 -6.53
N ASP A 50 -8.09 -10.03 -5.95
CA ASP A 50 -8.46 -11.12 -5.04
C ASP A 50 -8.44 -12.48 -5.75
N GLY A 51 -8.87 -12.56 -7.02
CA GLY A 51 -8.86 -13.79 -7.81
C GLY A 51 -7.46 -14.31 -8.13
N TYR A 52 -6.46 -13.42 -8.19
CA TYR A 52 -5.07 -13.76 -8.47
C TYR A 52 -4.16 -13.70 -7.25
N SER A 53 -4.71 -13.44 -6.06
CA SER A 53 -3.91 -13.13 -4.86
C SER A 53 -2.84 -12.07 -5.13
N ALA A 54 -3.21 -11.02 -5.88
CA ALA A 54 -2.31 -9.94 -6.24
C ALA A 54 -2.18 -8.94 -5.09
N TYR A 55 -0.95 -8.52 -4.82
CA TYR A 55 -0.62 -7.58 -3.76
C TYR A 55 0.21 -6.43 -4.32
N GLU A 56 0.10 -5.26 -3.69
CA GLU A 56 0.79 -4.08 -4.15
C GLU A 56 2.32 -4.18 -3.99
N HIS A 57 3.04 -3.67 -4.98
CA HIS A 57 4.45 -3.36 -4.85
C HIS A 57 4.63 -2.13 -3.95
N TRP A 58 5.52 -2.16 -2.94
CA TRP A 58 5.71 -1.06 -1.99
C TRP A 58 5.94 0.31 -2.64
N ALA A 59 6.80 0.38 -3.65
CA ALA A 59 7.06 1.61 -4.41
C ALA A 59 5.86 2.16 -5.21
N LYS A 60 4.75 1.42 -5.32
CA LYS A 60 3.57 1.76 -6.13
C LYS A 60 2.29 1.92 -5.29
N ILE A 61 2.36 1.73 -3.98
CA ILE A 61 1.23 2.05 -3.10
C ILE A 61 1.06 3.56 -3.06
N GLU A 62 -0.14 4.04 -3.32
CA GLU A 62 -0.51 5.42 -3.06
C GLU A 62 -1.39 5.49 -1.83
N VAL A 63 -1.31 6.60 -1.10
CA VAL A 63 -2.17 6.85 0.06
C VAL A 63 -3.45 7.48 -0.45
N PRO A 64 -4.62 6.84 -0.27
CA PRO A 64 -5.90 7.42 -0.63
C PRO A 64 -6.14 8.75 0.11
N LYS A 65 -6.86 9.66 -0.55
CA LYS A 65 -7.30 10.91 0.10
C LYS A 65 -8.56 10.67 0.94
N ASP A 66 -9.40 9.76 0.48
CA ASP A 66 -10.60 9.34 1.18
C ASP A 66 -10.25 8.45 2.39
N LYS A 67 -11.02 8.61 3.47
CA LYS A 67 -10.74 7.91 4.74
C LYS A 67 -11.17 6.45 4.68
N ASP A 68 -12.25 6.15 4.00
CA ASP A 68 -12.78 4.79 3.90
C ASP A 68 -11.87 3.97 2.98
N GLU A 69 -11.44 4.54 1.85
CA GLU A 69 -10.42 3.92 0.99
C GLU A 69 -9.09 3.68 1.72
N LEU A 70 -8.68 4.60 2.61
CA LEU A 70 -7.49 4.41 3.42
C LEU A 70 -7.66 3.25 4.42
N ALA A 71 -8.82 3.14 5.06
CA ALA A 71 -9.11 2.05 5.98
C ALA A 71 -9.14 0.69 5.24
N GLU A 72 -9.71 0.64 4.04
CA GLU A 72 -9.68 -0.56 3.19
C GLU A 72 -8.25 -0.97 2.80
N LEU A 73 -7.41 0.00 2.42
CA LEU A 73 -6.00 -0.23 2.14
C LEU A 73 -5.27 -0.79 3.37
N GLN A 74 -5.44 -0.18 4.53
CA GLN A 74 -4.83 -0.64 5.79
C GLN A 74 -5.29 -2.08 6.13
N ALA A 75 -6.58 -2.37 5.99
CA ALA A 75 -7.12 -3.70 6.24
C ALA A 75 -6.53 -4.75 5.28
N ARG A 76 -6.41 -4.44 3.98
CA ARG A 76 -5.79 -5.33 2.99
C ARG A 76 -4.31 -5.58 3.27
N LEU A 77 -3.55 -4.54 3.61
CA LEU A 77 -2.14 -4.69 3.98
C LEU A 77 -1.97 -5.57 5.22
N ARG A 78 -2.81 -5.36 6.24
CA ARG A 78 -2.81 -6.16 7.47
C ARG A 78 -3.25 -7.61 7.24
N LYS A 79 -4.15 -7.85 6.29
CA LYS A 79 -4.57 -9.21 5.90
C LYS A 79 -3.42 -10.03 5.30
N ARG A 80 -2.53 -9.40 4.52
CA ARG A 80 -1.41 -10.09 3.85
C ARG A 80 -0.12 -10.09 4.66
N PHE A 81 0.21 -8.99 5.31
CA PHE A 81 1.52 -8.77 5.90
C PHE A 81 1.45 -8.70 7.44
N PRO A 82 2.53 -9.10 8.15
CA PRO A 82 2.57 -9.06 9.61
C PRO A 82 2.78 -7.62 10.13
N VAL A 83 1.77 -6.77 9.90
CA VAL A 83 1.82 -5.32 10.19
C VAL A 83 2.04 -5.04 11.67
N ASP A 84 1.48 -5.83 12.58
CA ASP A 84 1.69 -5.64 14.03
C ASP A 84 3.12 -5.87 14.46
N ALA A 85 3.72 -6.99 14.00
CA ALA A 85 5.10 -7.30 14.30
C ALA A 85 6.03 -6.24 13.71
N TYR A 86 5.73 -5.77 12.49
CA TYR A 86 6.45 -4.65 11.87
C TYR A 86 6.33 -3.36 12.68
N ASN A 87 5.13 -2.99 13.12
CA ASN A 87 4.90 -1.78 13.92
C ASN A 87 5.59 -1.84 15.28
N LYS A 88 5.56 -3.00 15.94
CA LYS A 88 6.31 -3.23 17.19
C LYS A 88 7.81 -3.02 16.98
N ALA A 89 8.38 -3.67 15.97
CA ALA A 89 9.80 -3.52 15.64
C ALA A 89 10.15 -2.08 15.26
N ARG A 90 9.26 -1.38 14.53
CA ARG A 90 9.44 0.03 14.17
C ARG A 90 9.54 0.93 15.40
N MET A 91 8.70 0.71 16.40
CA MET A 91 8.73 1.48 17.65
C MET A 91 9.91 1.12 18.55
N GLU A 92 10.39 -0.12 18.51
CA GLU A 92 11.57 -0.56 19.26
C GLU A 92 12.87 0.02 18.67
N LEU A 93 12.98 0.02 17.34
CA LEU A 93 14.20 0.44 16.63
C LEU A 93 14.29 1.95 16.40
N ASP A 94 13.14 2.63 16.28
CA ASP A 94 13.08 4.08 16.05
C ASP A 94 11.95 4.70 16.90
N PRO A 95 12.10 4.73 18.24
CA PRO A 95 11.07 5.25 19.15
C PRO A 95 10.76 6.74 18.93
N ASN A 96 11.72 7.49 18.40
CA ASN A 96 11.59 8.91 18.08
C ASN A 96 11.07 9.16 16.65
N LYS A 97 10.81 8.10 15.87
CA LYS A 97 10.30 8.17 14.50
C LYS A 97 11.15 9.02 13.55
N VAL A 98 12.47 9.08 13.77
CA VAL A 98 13.41 9.88 12.98
C VAL A 98 13.48 9.38 11.53
N LEU A 99 13.30 8.07 11.32
CA LEU A 99 13.33 7.41 10.01
C LEU A 99 11.93 7.19 9.44
N SER A 100 10.89 7.81 10.03
CA SER A 100 9.52 7.71 9.55
C SER A 100 9.13 8.84 8.59
N ASN A 101 7.99 8.68 7.92
CA ASN A 101 7.38 9.71 7.08
C ASN A 101 5.85 9.59 7.08
N ALA A 102 5.18 10.62 6.59
CA ALA A 102 3.72 10.68 6.57
C ALA A 102 3.05 9.51 5.83
N LYS A 103 3.71 8.95 4.80
CA LYS A 103 3.20 7.79 4.05
C LYS A 103 3.26 6.54 4.91
N LEU A 104 4.39 6.28 5.59
CA LEU A 104 4.54 5.15 6.49
C LEU A 104 3.57 5.21 7.67
N GLU A 105 3.39 6.39 8.30
CA GLU A 105 2.45 6.53 9.42
C GLU A 105 0.99 6.28 8.99
N LYS A 106 0.63 6.63 7.75
CA LYS A 106 -0.71 6.35 7.22
C LYS A 106 -0.90 4.91 6.81
N LEU A 107 0.11 4.25 6.23
CA LEU A 107 0.00 2.84 5.82
C LEU A 107 0.05 1.89 7.02
N PHE A 108 0.86 2.22 8.02
CA PHE A 108 1.12 1.39 9.19
C PHE A 108 0.97 2.23 10.48
N PRO A 109 -0.26 2.64 10.81
CA PRO A 109 -0.51 3.38 12.04
C PRO A 109 -0.18 2.50 13.25
N VAL A 110 0.49 3.08 14.24
CA VAL A 110 0.71 2.42 15.53
C VAL A 110 -0.56 2.62 16.34
N THR A 111 -1.38 1.58 16.48
CA THR A 111 -2.41 1.54 17.51
C THR A 111 -1.70 1.39 18.84
N GLU A 112 -1.81 2.40 19.72
CA GLU A 112 -1.32 2.30 21.09
C GLU A 112 -1.96 1.07 21.74
N VAL A 113 -1.15 0.08 22.09
CA VAL A 113 -1.55 -0.89 23.11
C VAL A 113 -1.52 -0.09 24.40
N GLN A 114 -2.69 0.14 24.99
CA GLN A 114 -2.79 0.70 26.33
C GLN A 114 -1.84 -0.08 27.22
N HIS A 115 -0.78 0.57 27.71
CA HIS A 115 -0.03 0.04 28.81
C HIS A 115 -0.99 0.01 30.01
N GLU A 116 -1.55 -1.16 30.31
CA GLU A 116 -2.07 -1.43 31.64
C GLU A 116 -0.91 -1.17 32.61
N LYS A 117 -1.11 -0.16 33.47
CA LYS A 117 -0.21 0.19 34.56
C LYS A 117 -0.31 -0.84 35.68
#